data_AF-A0A5E4QVU7-F1
#
_entry.id   AF-A0A5E4QVU7-F1
#
_cell.length_a   1.000
_cell.length_b   1.000
_cell.length_c   1.000
_cell.angle_alpha   90.00
_cell.angle_beta   90.00
_cell.angle_gamma   90.00
#
_symmetry.space_group_name_H-M   'P 1'
#
loop_
_entity.id
_entity.type
_entity.pdbx_description
1 polymer ?
#
loop_
_entity_poly.entity_id
_entity_poly.type
_entity_poly.pdbx_seq_one_letter_code
_entity_poly.pdbx_strand_id
1 'polypeptide(L)'
;MFAFQALLIPGTLEMYICMSQCTYNILRSALDYSMALVLLLLISIETVFGGDIIVESKEDECRQYSSCSICISQSACTWCVTKSRCTKQACGNDNVIYPQHIQALMSGPEFCPRVNEPKQLTIKSGTRELITVRITQIYLYMAFTPWKCKISVDNKEKVVPAALIGDKVYCESVELNVDGENAVAEGNVVVMWAYNKSFDGSVQLKVCRCDLLPTCKACVD
;
A
#
# COMPACT_ATOMS: atom_id res chain seq x y z
N MET A 1 -11.47 57.19 90.54
CA MET A 1 -11.42 56.12 91.55
C MET A 1 -10.34 55.14 91.10
N PHE A 2 -9.42 54.76 92.00
CA PHE A 2 -8.10 54.16 91.74
C PHE A 2 -8.07 52.69 91.27
N ALA A 3 -6.88 52.30 90.76
CA ALA A 3 -6.23 50.96 90.72
C ALA A 3 -6.39 50.12 89.42
N PHE A 4 -5.31 49.94 88.62
CA PHE A 4 -4.28 48.85 88.60
C PHE A 4 -4.77 47.57 87.87
N GLN A 5 -4.05 46.79 87.05
CA GLN A 5 -2.64 46.68 86.64
C GLN A 5 -2.52 45.79 85.38
N ALA A 6 -1.46 46.05 84.60
CA ALA A 6 -0.72 45.29 83.56
C ALA A 6 -0.99 43.78 83.29
N LEU A 7 -0.76 43.32 82.05
CA LEU A 7 0.45 42.53 81.69
C LEU A 7 0.61 42.30 80.17
N LEU A 8 1.88 42.22 79.75
CA LEU A 8 2.44 42.06 78.40
C LEU A 8 2.42 40.59 77.88
N ILE A 9 2.99 40.41 76.68
CA ILE A 9 3.65 39.22 76.06
C ILE A 9 2.77 38.54 74.97
N PRO A 10 3.32 37.88 73.91
CA PRO A 10 4.13 38.31 72.75
C PRO A 10 3.53 37.69 71.43
N GLY A 11 4.28 37.63 70.32
CA GLY A 11 4.08 36.52 69.37
C GLY A 11 3.76 36.85 67.92
N THR A 12 4.21 37.99 67.40
CA THR A 12 4.28 38.26 65.93
C THR A 12 5.36 37.43 65.21
N LEU A 13 5.63 36.19 65.67
CA LEU A 13 6.70 35.31 65.16
C LEU A 13 6.18 33.96 64.61
N GLU A 14 4.93 33.57 64.88
CA GLU A 14 4.40 32.27 64.43
C GLU A 14 3.93 32.25 62.96
N MET A 15 3.70 33.41 62.33
CA MET A 15 3.22 33.45 60.95
C MET A 15 4.34 33.36 59.90
N TYR A 16 5.60 33.67 60.25
CA TYR A 16 6.73 33.61 59.33
C TYR A 16 7.37 32.21 59.19
N ILE A 17 7.21 31.34 60.19
CA ILE A 17 7.81 29.99 60.17
C ILE A 17 7.03 29.06 59.21
N CYS A 18 5.71 29.26 59.05
CA CYS A 18 4.88 28.41 58.19
C CYS A 18 5.18 28.58 56.69
N MET A 19 5.59 29.78 56.25
CA MET A 19 5.95 30.06 54.85
C MET A 19 7.36 29.59 54.45
N SER A 20 8.27 29.45 55.42
CA SER A 20 9.63 28.94 55.20
C SER A 20 9.65 27.40 55.03
N GLN A 21 8.88 26.68 55.84
CA GLN A 21 8.81 25.21 55.76
C GLN A 21 8.10 24.72 54.49
N CYS A 22 7.09 25.45 53.99
CA CYS A 22 6.36 25.07 52.77
C CYS A 22 7.22 25.20 51.50
N THR A 23 8.06 26.24 51.40
CA THR A 23 8.92 26.43 50.23
C THR A 23 10.09 25.45 50.20
N TYR A 24 10.64 25.08 51.36
CA TYR A 24 11.70 24.07 51.46
C TYR A 24 11.23 22.66 51.04
N ASN A 25 10.01 22.26 51.43
CA ASN A 25 9.45 20.96 51.03
C ASN A 25 9.10 20.89 49.53
N ILE A 26 8.65 22.00 48.93
CA ILE A 26 8.38 22.07 47.48
C ILE A 26 9.68 22.03 46.68
N LEU A 27 10.72 22.76 47.10
CA LEU A 27 12.06 22.72 46.48
C LEU A 27 12.74 21.35 46.62
N ARG A 28 12.58 20.67 47.75
CA ARG A 28 13.11 19.31 47.96
C ARG A 28 12.42 18.28 47.06
N SER A 29 11.09 18.38 46.91
CA SER A 29 10.35 17.53 45.97
C SER A 29 10.78 17.76 44.51
N ALA A 30 11.04 19.00 44.11
CA ALA A 30 11.48 19.32 42.75
C ALA A 30 12.92 18.81 42.44
N LEU A 31 13.80 18.80 43.43
CA LEU A 31 15.15 18.24 43.31
C LEU A 31 15.15 16.71 43.23
N ASP A 32 14.27 16.03 43.98
CA ASP A 32 14.11 14.56 43.91
C ASP A 32 13.51 14.11 42.57
N TYR A 33 12.55 14.86 42.00
CA TYR A 33 12.01 14.59 40.65
C TYR A 33 13.06 14.78 39.55
N SER A 34 13.96 15.77 39.68
CA SER A 34 15.05 16.02 38.73
C SER A 34 16.09 14.90 38.75
N MET A 35 16.49 14.43 39.93
CA MET A 35 17.40 13.28 40.09
C MET A 35 16.77 11.98 39.58
N ALA A 36 15.48 11.75 39.81
CA ALA A 36 14.76 10.59 39.28
C ALA A 36 14.67 10.62 37.74
N LEU A 37 14.50 11.80 37.13
CA LEU A 37 14.50 11.96 35.67
C LEU A 37 15.89 11.72 35.06
N VAL A 38 16.96 12.16 35.72
CA VAL A 38 18.34 11.88 35.30
C VAL A 38 18.66 10.39 35.44
N LEU A 39 18.20 9.73 36.51
CA LEU A 39 18.36 8.28 36.67
C LEU A 39 17.60 7.50 35.59
N LEU A 40 16.35 7.88 35.27
CA LEU A 40 15.56 7.26 34.20
C LEU A 40 16.19 7.46 32.81
N LEU A 41 16.80 8.62 32.55
CA LEU A 41 17.57 8.88 31.32
C LEU A 41 18.86 8.06 31.25
N LEU A 42 19.54 7.81 32.38
CA LEU A 42 20.71 6.94 32.43
C LEU A 42 20.35 5.46 32.22
N ILE A 43 19.21 5.00 32.75
CA ILE A 43 18.73 3.62 32.56
C ILE A 43 18.35 3.36 31.09
N SER A 44 17.90 4.37 30.34
CA SER A 44 17.69 4.24 28.88
C SER A 44 19.00 4.09 28.08
N ILE A 45 20.17 4.40 28.65
CA ILE A 45 21.45 4.31 27.94
C ILE A 45 22.09 2.91 28.11
N GLU A 46 21.81 2.19 29.20
CA GLU A 46 22.41 0.86 29.46
C GLU A 46 21.71 -0.34 28.78
N THR A 47 20.63 -0.12 28.01
CA THR A 47 19.98 -1.22 27.25
C THR A 47 20.50 -1.37 25.80
N VAL A 48 21.49 -0.58 25.38
CA VAL A 48 22.05 -0.62 24.01
C VAL A 48 23.28 -1.54 23.91
N PHE A 49 23.32 -2.69 24.57
CA PHE A 49 24.25 -3.78 24.22
C PHE A 49 23.68 -5.18 24.56
N GLY A 50 22.36 -5.33 24.44
CA GLY A 50 21.80 -6.64 24.12
C GLY A 50 22.05 -6.88 22.64
N GLY A 51 22.92 -7.82 22.29
CA GLY A 51 23.18 -8.18 20.90
C GLY A 51 21.87 -8.58 20.23
N ASP A 52 21.31 -7.69 19.43
CA ASP A 52 20.28 -8.04 18.47
C ASP A 52 20.90 -9.10 17.56
N ILE A 53 20.43 -10.34 17.69
CA ILE A 53 20.54 -11.30 16.62
C ILE A 53 19.76 -10.67 15.49
N ILE A 54 20.47 -9.98 14.58
CA ILE A 54 19.94 -9.70 13.25
C ILE A 54 19.77 -11.08 12.63
N VAL A 55 18.60 -11.69 12.84
CA VAL A 55 18.10 -12.70 11.92
C VAL A 55 17.86 -11.91 10.66
N GLU A 56 18.90 -11.83 9.83
CA GLU A 56 18.76 -11.46 8.44
C GLU A 56 17.87 -12.56 7.86
N SER A 57 16.55 -12.35 7.98
CA SER A 57 15.59 -13.21 7.31
C SER A 57 15.90 -12.99 5.85
N LYS A 58 16.62 -13.93 5.24
CA LYS A 58 16.86 -13.95 3.80
C LYS A 58 15.55 -13.56 3.16
N GLU A 59 15.49 -12.35 2.61
CA GLU A 59 14.28 -11.84 2.03
C GLU A 59 13.89 -12.86 0.95
N ASP A 60 12.63 -13.29 0.98
CA ASP A 60 12.17 -14.35 0.09
C ASP A 60 12.35 -13.87 -1.35
N GLU A 61 13.40 -14.34 -2.04
CA GLU A 61 13.82 -13.93 -3.38
C GLU A 61 12.67 -14.03 -4.40
N CYS A 62 11.68 -14.88 -4.14
CA CYS A 62 10.48 -15.00 -4.96
C CYS A 62 9.63 -13.71 -4.96
N ARG A 63 9.69 -12.88 -3.92
CA ARG A 63 8.86 -11.67 -3.78
C ARG A 63 9.13 -10.60 -4.84
N GLN A 64 10.28 -10.65 -5.50
CA GLN A 64 10.60 -9.72 -6.60
C GLN A 64 9.68 -9.91 -7.82
N TYR A 65 9.05 -11.09 -7.97
CA TYR A 65 8.17 -11.39 -9.10
C TYR A 65 6.74 -10.97 -8.79
N SER A 66 6.27 -9.92 -9.46
CA SER A 66 4.90 -9.40 -9.36
C SER A 66 3.90 -10.08 -10.30
N SER A 67 4.39 -10.92 -11.23
CA SER A 67 3.57 -11.68 -12.16
C SER A 67 3.55 -13.16 -11.78
N CYS A 68 2.36 -13.77 -11.83
CA CYS A 68 2.15 -15.17 -11.50
C CYS A 68 2.93 -16.12 -12.42
N SER A 69 2.83 -15.93 -13.74
CA SER A 69 3.51 -16.75 -14.74
C SER A 69 5.04 -16.65 -14.64
N ILE A 70 5.56 -15.45 -14.37
CA ILE A 70 6.99 -15.27 -14.08
C ILE A 70 7.37 -15.97 -12.78
N CYS A 71 6.56 -15.82 -11.72
CA CYS A 71 6.80 -16.47 -10.43
C CYS A 71 6.94 -17.99 -10.54
N ILE A 72 5.97 -18.66 -11.14
CA ILE A 72 5.94 -20.13 -11.20
C ILE A 72 6.90 -20.72 -12.24
N SER A 73 7.46 -19.88 -13.13
CA SER A 73 8.59 -20.27 -13.97
C SER A 73 9.84 -20.56 -13.14
N GLN A 74 9.91 -20.01 -11.93
CA GLN A 74 10.96 -20.30 -10.97
C GLN A 74 10.62 -21.58 -10.20
N SER A 75 11.50 -22.55 -10.27
CA SER A 75 11.25 -23.90 -9.73
C SER A 75 11.00 -23.93 -8.23
N ALA A 76 11.52 -22.96 -7.47
CA ALA A 76 11.38 -22.91 -6.02
C ALA A 76 10.24 -22.00 -5.52
N CYS A 77 9.53 -21.31 -6.41
CA CYS A 77 8.55 -20.30 -6.04
C CYS A 77 7.12 -20.78 -6.28
N THR A 78 6.20 -20.34 -5.43
CA THR A 78 4.76 -20.59 -5.57
C THR A 78 3.99 -19.28 -5.57
N TRP A 79 2.80 -19.28 -6.16
CA TRP A 79 1.95 -18.10 -6.20
C TRP A 79 0.74 -18.27 -5.28
N CYS A 80 0.59 -17.36 -4.32
CA CYS A 80 -0.59 -17.28 -3.47
C CYS A 80 -1.65 -16.41 -4.18
N VAL A 81 -2.74 -17.02 -4.64
CA VAL A 81 -3.70 -16.37 -5.55
C VAL A 81 -4.40 -15.19 -4.89
N THR A 82 -4.97 -15.38 -3.71
CA THR A 82 -5.71 -14.32 -2.98
C THR A 82 -4.77 -13.21 -2.55
N LYS A 83 -3.55 -13.54 -2.13
CA LYS A 83 -2.55 -12.54 -1.73
C LYS A 83 -1.90 -11.84 -2.94
N SER A 84 -2.09 -12.36 -4.16
CA SER A 84 -1.39 -11.95 -5.38
C SER A 84 0.11 -11.75 -5.14
N ARG A 85 0.74 -12.79 -4.58
CA ARG A 85 2.11 -12.72 -4.10
C ARG A 85 2.88 -13.98 -4.45
N CYS A 86 4.07 -13.80 -5.02
CA CYS A 86 5.04 -14.85 -5.22
C CYS A 86 5.84 -15.10 -3.93
N THR A 87 6.03 -16.36 -3.55
CA THR A 87 6.74 -16.72 -2.32
C THR A 87 7.31 -18.14 -2.37
N LYS A 88 8.45 -18.35 -1.71
CA LYS A 88 8.99 -19.68 -1.39
C LYS A 88 8.34 -20.28 -0.14
N GLN A 89 7.74 -19.44 0.70
CA GLN A 89 7.11 -19.83 1.96
C GLN A 89 5.69 -20.36 1.73
N ALA A 90 5.09 -20.95 2.76
CA ALA A 90 3.71 -21.44 2.67
C ALA A 90 2.70 -20.28 2.51
N CYS A 91 1.69 -20.50 1.65
CA CYS A 91 0.62 -19.52 1.43
C CYS A 91 -0.46 -19.52 2.52
N GLY A 92 -0.39 -20.37 3.54
CA GLY A 92 -1.44 -20.53 4.55
C GLY A 92 -2.73 -21.04 3.89
N ASN A 93 -3.87 -20.43 4.21
CA ASN A 93 -5.19 -20.82 3.70
C ASN A 93 -5.53 -20.24 2.31
N ASP A 94 -4.52 -19.91 1.50
CA ASP A 94 -4.74 -19.38 0.15
C ASP A 94 -4.80 -20.51 -0.88
N ASN A 95 -5.42 -20.26 -2.03
CA ASN A 95 -5.20 -21.10 -3.21
C ASN A 95 -3.77 -20.89 -3.69
N VAL A 96 -3.10 -21.99 -4.02
CA VAL A 96 -1.68 -22.00 -4.39
C VAL A 96 -1.53 -22.52 -5.81
N ILE A 97 -0.83 -21.75 -6.64
CA ILE A 97 -0.36 -22.22 -7.95
C ILE A 97 1.10 -22.62 -7.80
N TYR A 98 1.39 -23.87 -8.12
CA TYR A 98 2.72 -24.44 -8.06
C TYR A 98 3.44 -24.35 -9.41
N PRO A 99 4.78 -24.42 -9.42
CA PRO A 99 5.55 -24.64 -10.63
C PRO A 99 5.11 -25.90 -11.36
N GLN A 100 5.24 -25.90 -12.68
CA GLN A 100 4.74 -26.98 -13.55
C GLN A 100 5.28 -28.38 -13.21
N HIS A 101 6.48 -28.48 -12.64
CA HIS A 101 7.10 -29.76 -12.30
C HIS A 101 6.57 -30.38 -10.99
N ILE A 102 5.83 -29.62 -10.18
CA ILE A 102 5.22 -30.12 -8.95
C ILE A 102 3.88 -30.76 -9.31
N GLN A 103 3.62 -31.97 -8.84
CA GLN A 103 2.34 -32.65 -9.06
C GLN A 103 1.30 -32.14 -8.06
N ALA A 104 0.57 -31.11 -8.45
CA ALA A 104 -0.57 -30.56 -7.71
C ALA A 104 -1.71 -30.24 -8.67
N LEU A 105 -2.92 -30.01 -8.13
CA LEU A 105 -4.10 -29.72 -8.94
C LEU A 105 -3.94 -28.44 -9.78
N MET A 106 -3.26 -27.44 -9.23
CA MET A 106 -3.00 -26.14 -9.84
C MET A 106 -1.50 -25.96 -10.05
N SER A 107 -0.95 -26.62 -11.07
CA SER A 107 0.47 -26.54 -11.42
C SER A 107 0.64 -26.00 -12.82
N GLY A 108 1.40 -24.91 -12.97
CA GLY A 108 1.71 -24.31 -14.28
C GLY A 108 0.95 -23.01 -14.60
N PRO A 109 1.40 -22.30 -15.66
CA PRO A 109 0.95 -20.95 -16.00
C PRO A 109 -0.49 -20.85 -16.49
N GLU A 110 -1.07 -21.96 -16.92
CA GLU A 110 -2.46 -22.03 -17.33
C GLU A 110 -3.43 -21.69 -16.19
N PHE A 111 -3.03 -21.83 -14.92
CA PHE A 111 -3.82 -21.52 -13.74
C PHE A 111 -3.69 -20.06 -13.26
N CYS A 112 -2.76 -19.28 -13.82
CA CYS A 112 -2.56 -17.89 -13.45
C CYS A 112 -3.73 -17.00 -13.91
N PRO A 113 -4.27 -16.13 -13.03
CA PRO A 113 -5.18 -15.06 -13.41
C PRO A 113 -4.52 -14.16 -14.45
N ARG A 114 -5.04 -14.13 -15.68
CA ARG A 114 -4.42 -13.38 -16.78
C ARG A 114 -5.43 -12.66 -17.67
N VAL A 115 -4.95 -11.61 -18.33
CA VAL A 115 -5.61 -11.00 -19.49
C VAL A 115 -5.57 -12.00 -20.64
N ASN A 116 -6.72 -12.26 -21.23
CA ASN A 116 -6.86 -13.16 -22.37
C ASN A 116 -6.91 -12.36 -23.68
N GLU A 117 -7.83 -11.39 -23.76
CA GLU A 117 -8.10 -10.60 -24.96
C GLU A 117 -8.72 -9.23 -24.61
N PRO A 118 -8.72 -8.24 -25.52
CA PRO A 118 -7.90 -8.20 -26.72
C PRO A 118 -6.42 -8.02 -26.38
N LYS A 119 -5.51 -8.39 -27.28
CA LYS A 119 -4.06 -8.14 -27.08
C LYS A 119 -3.67 -6.70 -27.39
N GLN A 120 -4.38 -6.07 -28.32
CA GLN A 120 -4.18 -4.69 -28.71
C GLN A 120 -5.53 -4.01 -28.97
N LEU A 121 -5.66 -2.76 -28.55
CA LEU A 121 -6.79 -1.88 -28.78
C LEU A 121 -6.28 -0.60 -29.45
N THR A 122 -7.00 -0.12 -30.46
CA THR A 122 -6.71 1.16 -31.12
C THR A 122 -7.89 2.08 -30.89
N ILE A 123 -7.63 3.29 -30.40
CA ILE A 123 -8.63 4.25 -29.95
C ILE A 123 -8.37 5.60 -30.61
N LYS A 124 -9.44 6.36 -30.84
CA LYS A 124 -9.35 7.74 -31.34
C LYS A 124 -9.11 8.73 -30.19
N SER A 125 -8.12 9.60 -30.35
CA SER A 125 -7.82 10.69 -29.41
C SER A 125 -9.01 11.64 -29.28
N GLY A 126 -9.29 12.08 -28.05
CA GLY A 126 -10.37 13.02 -27.73
C GLY A 126 -11.78 12.43 -27.78
N THR A 127 -11.90 11.09 -27.85
CA THR A 127 -13.19 10.41 -27.76
C THR A 127 -13.31 9.62 -26.47
N ARG A 128 -14.54 9.55 -25.95
CA ARG A 128 -14.86 8.83 -24.73
C ARG A 128 -15.15 7.38 -25.06
N GLU A 129 -14.36 6.48 -24.48
CA GLU A 129 -14.28 5.10 -24.94
C GLU A 129 -14.57 4.13 -23.80
N LEU A 130 -15.30 3.06 -24.11
CA LEU A 130 -15.63 1.99 -23.17
C LEU A 130 -14.69 0.82 -23.40
N ILE A 131 -13.62 0.75 -22.61
CA ILE A 131 -12.63 -0.32 -22.73
C ILE A 131 -13.17 -1.61 -22.10
N THR A 132 -13.19 -2.68 -22.89
CA THR A 132 -13.58 -4.02 -22.43
C THR A 132 -12.40 -4.97 -22.51
N VAL A 133 -12.09 -5.65 -21.41
CA VAL A 133 -10.99 -6.61 -21.31
C VAL A 133 -11.52 -7.98 -20.89
N ARG A 134 -11.24 -9.02 -21.69
CA ARG A 134 -11.50 -10.41 -21.34
C ARG A 134 -10.33 -10.95 -20.50
N ILE A 135 -10.67 -11.57 -19.39
CA ILE A 135 -9.73 -12.20 -18.46
C ILE A 135 -10.07 -13.68 -18.31
N THR A 136 -9.16 -14.45 -17.72
CA THR A 136 -9.38 -15.87 -17.41
C THR A 136 -8.75 -16.24 -16.07
N GLN A 137 -9.10 -17.42 -15.56
CA GLN A 137 -8.75 -17.90 -14.22
C GLN A 137 -9.16 -16.94 -13.10
N ILE A 138 -10.46 -16.61 -13.14
CA ILE A 138 -11.15 -15.84 -12.11
C ILE A 138 -11.69 -16.81 -11.06
N TYR A 139 -11.48 -16.48 -9.80
CA TYR A 139 -12.04 -17.24 -8.68
C TYR A 139 -13.27 -16.52 -8.14
N LEU A 140 -14.26 -17.27 -7.66
CA LEU A 140 -15.56 -16.74 -7.24
C LEU A 140 -15.43 -15.55 -6.26
N TYR A 141 -14.50 -15.61 -5.30
CA TYR A 141 -14.28 -14.54 -4.34
C TYR A 141 -13.81 -13.21 -4.96
N MET A 142 -13.13 -13.25 -6.12
CA MET A 142 -12.65 -12.03 -6.79
C MET A 142 -13.82 -11.20 -7.33
N ALA A 143 -14.91 -11.85 -7.74
CA ALA A 143 -16.09 -11.19 -8.30
C ALA A 143 -16.73 -10.19 -7.33
N PHE A 144 -16.56 -10.39 -6.03
CA PHE A 144 -17.12 -9.55 -4.97
C PHE A 144 -16.15 -8.47 -4.46
N THR A 145 -15.04 -8.22 -5.17
CA THR A 145 -14.07 -7.18 -4.82
C THR A 145 -14.20 -5.97 -5.73
N PRO A 146 -13.68 -4.79 -5.34
CA PRO A 146 -13.63 -3.64 -6.24
C PRO A 146 -12.72 -3.90 -7.44
N TRP A 147 -13.23 -3.64 -8.64
CA TRP A 147 -12.52 -3.75 -9.90
C TRP A 147 -12.10 -2.37 -10.41
N LYS A 148 -10.90 -2.30 -11.00
CA LYS A 148 -10.35 -1.08 -11.60
C LYS A 148 -9.58 -1.42 -12.86
N CYS A 149 -9.50 -0.45 -13.77
CA CYS A 149 -8.55 -0.48 -14.89
C CYS A 149 -7.52 0.62 -14.67
N LYS A 150 -6.25 0.25 -14.66
CA LYS A 150 -5.12 1.18 -14.72
C LYS A 150 -4.72 1.33 -16.18
N ILE A 151 -4.89 2.53 -16.71
CA ILE A 151 -4.63 2.87 -18.11
C ILE A 151 -3.42 3.79 -18.13
N SER A 152 -2.38 3.39 -18.85
CA SER A 152 -1.15 4.17 -18.98
C SER A 152 -0.96 4.53 -20.46
N VAL A 153 -0.82 5.81 -20.79
CA VAL A 153 -0.57 6.33 -22.15
C VAL A 153 0.41 7.49 -22.04
N ASP A 154 1.50 7.48 -22.81
CA ASP A 154 2.54 8.54 -22.79
C ASP A 154 2.98 8.96 -21.37
N ASN A 155 3.26 7.97 -20.51
CA ASN A 155 3.62 8.15 -19.09
C ASN A 155 2.57 8.84 -18.20
N LYS A 156 1.36 9.07 -18.71
CA LYS A 156 0.21 9.50 -17.92
C LYS A 156 -0.59 8.28 -17.51
N GLU A 157 -0.87 8.18 -16.21
CA GLU A 157 -1.67 7.08 -15.67
C GLU A 157 -3.04 7.57 -15.23
N LYS A 158 -4.07 6.79 -15.56
CA LYS A 158 -5.44 7.00 -15.12
C LYS A 158 -5.99 5.70 -14.59
N VAL A 159 -6.46 5.72 -13.34
CA VAL A 159 -7.11 4.57 -12.71
C VAL A 159 -8.60 4.84 -12.66
N VAL A 160 -9.38 4.02 -13.36
CA VAL A 160 -10.83 4.13 -13.42
C VAL A 160 -11.50 2.93 -12.74
N PRO A 161 -12.67 3.11 -12.11
CA PRO A 161 -13.54 2.01 -11.71
C PRO A 161 -13.84 1.07 -12.88
N ALA A 162 -14.17 -0.18 -12.57
CA ALA A 162 -14.60 -1.17 -13.55
C ALA A 162 -15.65 -2.11 -12.96
N ALA A 163 -16.35 -2.83 -13.83
CA ALA A 163 -17.30 -3.87 -13.46
C ALA A 163 -16.93 -5.20 -14.13
N LEU A 164 -17.02 -6.30 -13.39
CA LEU A 164 -16.90 -7.65 -13.93
C LEU A 164 -18.28 -8.18 -14.31
N ILE A 165 -18.45 -8.65 -15.55
CA ILE A 165 -19.63 -9.37 -16.01
C ILE A 165 -19.17 -10.62 -16.77
N GLY A 166 -19.43 -11.79 -16.21
CA GLY A 166 -18.90 -13.06 -16.75
C GLY A 166 -17.37 -13.08 -16.68
N ASP A 167 -16.72 -13.17 -17.84
CA ASP A 167 -15.26 -13.14 -17.99
C ASP A 167 -14.73 -11.82 -18.58
N LYS A 168 -15.57 -10.78 -18.63
CA LYS A 168 -15.25 -9.47 -19.18
C LYS A 168 -15.26 -8.40 -18.11
N VAL A 169 -14.20 -7.62 -18.07
CA VAL A 169 -14.06 -6.41 -17.25
C VAL A 169 -14.36 -5.21 -18.13
N TYR A 170 -15.36 -4.44 -17.72
CA TYR A 170 -15.80 -3.20 -18.37
C TYR A 170 -15.23 -2.03 -17.56
N CYS A 171 -14.21 -1.37 -18.10
CA CYS A 171 -13.66 -0.17 -17.52
C CYS A 171 -14.67 0.98 -17.67
N GLU A 172 -14.76 1.87 -16.68
CA GLU A 172 -15.55 3.08 -16.81
C GLU A 172 -15.07 3.92 -18.01
N SER A 173 -16.02 4.56 -18.70
CA SER A 173 -15.76 5.28 -19.93
C SER A 173 -14.76 6.41 -19.73
N VAL A 174 -13.74 6.43 -20.58
CA VAL A 174 -12.55 7.27 -20.41
C VAL A 174 -12.24 8.01 -21.70
N GLU A 175 -11.92 9.29 -21.59
CA GLU A 175 -11.34 10.05 -22.70
C GLU A 175 -9.82 10.02 -22.59
N LEU A 176 -9.17 9.67 -23.70
CA LEU A 176 -7.71 9.63 -23.84
C LEU A 176 -7.30 10.66 -24.87
N ASN A 177 -6.33 11.50 -24.50
CA ASN A 177 -5.84 12.59 -25.33
C ASN A 177 -4.35 12.43 -25.57
N VAL A 178 -3.95 12.61 -26.82
CA VAL A 178 -2.54 12.66 -27.24
C VAL A 178 -2.17 14.12 -27.44
N ASP A 179 -1.23 14.59 -26.62
CA ASP A 179 -0.75 15.96 -26.67
C ASP A 179 0.50 16.09 -27.58
N GLY A 180 0.79 17.30 -28.03
CA GLY A 180 2.03 17.61 -28.78
C GLY A 180 1.90 17.37 -30.28
N GLU A 181 3.01 16.99 -30.92
CA GLU A 181 3.09 16.79 -32.38
C GLU A 181 2.97 15.32 -32.79
N ASN A 182 2.88 14.41 -31.83
CA ASN A 182 2.81 12.97 -32.08
C ASN A 182 1.43 12.61 -32.65
N ALA A 183 1.41 11.90 -33.78
CA ALA A 183 0.18 11.41 -34.38
C ALA A 183 -0.39 10.17 -33.66
N VAL A 184 0.42 9.52 -32.83
CA VAL A 184 0.09 8.29 -32.11
C VAL A 184 0.75 8.31 -30.73
N ALA A 185 0.00 7.88 -29.72
CA ALA A 185 0.52 7.52 -28.41
C ALA A 185 0.36 6.02 -28.16
N GLU A 186 1.33 5.42 -27.49
CA GLU A 186 1.28 4.02 -27.08
C GLU A 186 1.08 3.90 -25.57
N GLY A 187 0.52 2.78 -25.15
CA GLY A 187 0.13 2.58 -23.78
C GLY A 187 -0.36 1.17 -23.52
N ASN A 188 -0.92 0.96 -22.34
CA ASN A 188 -1.50 -0.32 -21.96
C ASN A 188 -2.59 -0.18 -20.90
N VAL A 189 -3.41 -1.24 -20.78
CA VAL A 189 -4.46 -1.38 -19.79
C VAL A 189 -4.17 -2.59 -18.91
N VAL A 190 -4.02 -2.34 -17.61
CA VAL A 190 -3.88 -3.35 -16.56
C VAL A 190 -5.19 -3.49 -15.81
N VAL A 191 -5.71 -4.70 -15.73
CA VAL A 191 -6.90 -5.03 -14.95
C VAL A 191 -6.50 -5.28 -13.50
N MET A 192 -7.18 -4.63 -12.57
CA MET A 192 -6.92 -4.71 -11.14
C MET A 192 -8.16 -5.13 -10.37
N TRP A 193 -7.95 -5.92 -9.30
CA TRP A 193 -8.97 -6.35 -8.34
C TRP A 193 -8.48 -6.12 -6.91
N ALA A 194 -9.39 -6.13 -5.94
CA ALA A 194 -9.10 -5.82 -4.53
C ALA A 194 -8.15 -4.62 -4.37
N TYR A 195 -8.44 -3.53 -5.09
CA TYR A 195 -7.72 -2.25 -5.14
C TYR A 195 -6.37 -2.25 -5.86
N ASN A 196 -5.45 -3.18 -5.55
CA ASN A 196 -4.06 -3.08 -6.01
C ASN A 196 -3.50 -4.36 -6.66
N LYS A 197 -4.29 -5.41 -6.80
CA LYS A 197 -3.83 -6.70 -7.33
C LYS A 197 -4.07 -6.78 -8.82
N SER A 198 -3.02 -7.06 -9.60
CA SER A 198 -3.10 -7.12 -11.05
C SER A 198 -3.26 -8.54 -11.57
N PHE A 199 -3.91 -8.66 -12.73
CA PHE A 199 -3.85 -9.86 -13.56
C PHE A 199 -2.51 -9.91 -14.31
N ASP A 200 -2.08 -11.10 -14.69
CA ASP A 200 -0.94 -11.26 -15.60
C ASP A 200 -1.24 -10.67 -16.98
N GLY A 201 -0.25 -9.98 -17.53
CA GLY A 201 -0.37 -9.33 -18.84
C GLY A 201 -1.14 -8.02 -18.82
N SER A 202 -1.27 -7.42 -20.00
CA SER A 202 -2.02 -6.18 -20.21
C SER A 202 -2.51 -6.11 -21.65
N VAL A 203 -3.53 -5.30 -21.89
CA VAL A 203 -3.97 -4.97 -23.25
C VAL A 203 -3.11 -3.83 -23.76
N GLN A 204 -2.44 -4.00 -24.89
CA GLN A 204 -1.69 -2.92 -25.52
C GLN A 204 -2.66 -1.89 -26.10
N LEU A 205 -2.34 -0.61 -25.99
CA LEU A 205 -3.22 0.48 -26.37
C LEU A 205 -2.49 1.43 -27.32
N LYS A 206 -3.18 1.81 -28.40
CA LYS A 206 -2.69 2.76 -29.40
C LYS A 206 -3.72 3.86 -29.56
N VAL A 207 -3.40 5.08 -29.12
CA VAL A 207 -4.29 6.24 -29.28
C VAL A 207 -3.87 7.03 -30.50
N CYS A 208 -4.79 7.23 -31.44
CA CYS A 208 -4.50 7.89 -32.70
C CYS A 208 -5.13 9.27 -32.81
N ARG A 209 -4.34 10.23 -33.29
CA ARG A 209 -4.80 11.55 -33.71
C ARG A 209 -5.20 11.53 -35.17
N CYS A 210 -6.50 11.52 -35.42
CA CYS A 210 -7.04 11.42 -36.78
C CYS A 210 -6.83 12.67 -37.63
N ASP A 211 -6.56 13.82 -37.00
CA ASP A 211 -6.16 15.05 -37.68
C ASP A 211 -4.75 14.96 -38.28
N LEU A 212 -3.85 14.17 -37.68
CA LEU A 212 -2.48 13.95 -38.18
C LEU A 212 -2.30 12.62 -38.92
N LEU A 213 -3.02 11.58 -38.52
CA LEU A 213 -2.96 10.24 -39.10
C LEU A 213 -4.38 9.70 -39.38
N PRO A 214 -5.04 10.19 -40.44
CA PRO A 214 -6.40 9.76 -40.78
C PRO A 214 -6.49 8.30 -41.20
N THR A 215 -5.37 7.67 -41.56
CA THR A 215 -5.28 6.26 -41.96
C THR A 215 -5.18 5.29 -40.77
N CYS A 216 -5.10 5.79 -39.53
CA CYS A 216 -5.11 4.91 -38.38
C CYS A 216 -6.46 4.18 -38.28
N LYS A 217 -6.44 2.90 -37.89
CA LYS A 217 -7.63 2.05 -37.79
C LYS A 217 -8.81 2.72 -37.06
N ALA A 218 -8.56 3.32 -35.90
CA ALA A 218 -9.59 3.99 -35.11
C ALA A 218 -10.18 5.28 -35.72
N CYS A 219 -9.62 5.75 -36.84
CA CYS A 219 -10.10 6.92 -37.57
C CYS A 219 -10.98 6.55 -38.77
N VAL A 220 -10.94 5.28 -39.18
CA VAL A 220 -11.61 4.75 -40.37
C VAL A 220 -12.79 3.87 -40.00
N ASP A 221 -12.70 3.17 -38.86
CA ASP A 221 -13.80 2.43 -38.23
C ASP A 221 -14.89 3.40 -37.70
#